data_AF-A0A920ACC6-F1
#
_entry.id   AF-A0A920ACC6-F1
#
_cell.length_a   1.000
_cell.length_b   1.000
_cell.length_c   1.000
_cell.angle_alpha   90.00
_cell.angle_beta   90.00
_cell.angle_gamma   90.00
#
_symmetry.space_group_name_H-M   'P 1'
#
loop_
_entity.id
_entity.type
_entity.pdbx_description
1 polymer ?
#
loop_
_entity_poly.entity_id
_entity_poly.type
_entity_poly.pdbx_seq_one_letter_code
_entity_poly.pdbx_strand_id
1 'polypeptide(L)'
;MKHLLYFFCLPFSLGLFAQCDLPEPYANGPTGSNLTVLLDSGFLASLNFISPNPYIVALTSSNLVVGSADLALDSLINGMQSVAVWGDDSFTNDVIEGAVDGESISLQIVDGIYLYELSSLSM
;
A
#
# COMPACT_ATOMS: atom_id res chain seq x y z
N MET A 1 -44.55 42.57 13.77
CA MET A 1 -43.48 42.03 14.65
C MET A 1 -42.32 41.66 13.73
N LYS A 2 -41.22 42.41 13.79
CA LYS A 2 -40.07 42.27 12.89
C LYS A 2 -39.17 41.16 13.45
N HIS A 3 -39.22 39.95 12.87
CA HIS A 3 -38.29 38.88 13.23
C HIS A 3 -37.01 39.04 12.42
N LEU A 4 -36.04 39.71 13.05
CA LEU A 4 -34.67 39.83 12.58
C LEU A 4 -33.97 38.47 12.82
N LEU A 5 -34.00 37.59 11.82
CA LEU A 5 -33.23 36.35 11.82
C LEU A 5 -31.75 36.68 11.59
N TYR A 6 -30.98 36.68 12.68
CA TYR A 6 -29.53 36.70 12.63
C TYR A 6 -29.03 35.35 12.10
N PHE A 7 -28.57 35.32 10.85
CA PHE A 7 -27.85 34.18 10.30
C PHE A 7 -26.41 34.24 10.87
N PHE A 8 -26.18 33.49 11.95
CA PHE A 8 -24.87 33.31 12.54
C PHE A 8 -23.99 32.52 11.56
N CYS A 9 -23.18 33.24 10.80
CA CYS A 9 -22.12 32.64 9.97
C CYS A 9 -21.03 32.13 10.92
N LEU A 10 -21.21 30.89 11.39
CA LEU A 10 -20.17 30.12 12.04
C LEU A 10 -19.09 29.87 10.98
N PRO A 11 -17.83 30.29 11.18
CA PRO A 11 -16.76 29.77 10.35
C PRO A 11 -16.62 28.29 10.70
N PHE A 12 -17.24 27.42 9.89
CA PHE A 12 -16.91 26.02 9.86
C PHE A 12 -15.48 25.93 9.34
N SER A 13 -14.52 26.02 10.26
CA SER A 13 -13.14 25.67 9.98
C SER A 13 -13.13 24.20 9.59
N LEU A 14 -13.28 23.93 8.30
CA LEU A 14 -12.95 22.64 7.70
C LEU A 14 -11.49 22.39 8.06
N GLY A 15 -11.29 21.58 9.10
CA GLY A 15 -9.99 20.99 9.38
C GLY A 15 -9.66 20.09 8.21
N LEU A 16 -8.95 20.63 7.22
CA LEU A 16 -8.16 19.85 6.28
C LEU A 16 -7.04 19.21 7.09
N PHE A 17 -7.34 18.11 7.79
CA PHE A 17 -6.30 17.16 8.09
C PHE A 17 -5.87 16.57 6.74
N ALA A 18 -4.58 16.65 6.43
CA ALA A 18 -4.03 15.81 5.38
C ALA A 18 -4.22 14.38 5.85
N GLN A 19 -5.26 13.70 5.34
CA GLN A 19 -5.42 12.28 5.57
C GLN A 19 -4.37 11.62 4.69
N CYS A 20 -3.31 11.12 5.32
CA CYS A 20 -2.36 10.25 4.64
C CYS A 20 -3.09 8.92 4.46
N ASP A 21 -3.76 8.77 3.31
CA ASP A 21 -4.38 7.51 2.96
C ASP A 21 -3.26 6.49 2.73
N LEU A 22 -3.15 5.55 3.67
CA LEU A 22 -2.20 4.45 3.58
C LEU A 22 -2.69 3.47 2.51
N PRO A 23 -1.77 2.87 1.73
CA PRO A 23 -2.16 1.85 0.77
C PRO A 23 -2.72 0.64 1.51
N GLU A 24 -3.88 0.16 1.07
CA GLU A 24 -4.49 -1.06 1.62
C GLU A 24 -3.74 -2.31 1.11
N PRO A 25 -3.72 -3.41 1.89
CA PRO A 25 -3.19 -4.68 1.41
C PRO A 25 -3.91 -5.16 0.14
N TYR A 26 -3.18 -5.89 -0.69
CA TYR A 26 -3.69 -6.44 -1.94
C TYR A 26 -4.79 -7.48 -1.70
N ALA A 27 -5.92 -7.34 -2.40
CA ALA A 27 -7.10 -8.19 -2.21
C ALA A 27 -7.60 -8.89 -3.50
N ASN A 28 -7.05 -8.58 -4.67
CA ASN A 28 -7.65 -8.94 -5.96
C ASN A 28 -7.33 -10.37 -6.45
N GLY A 29 -6.50 -11.13 -5.72
CA GLY A 29 -6.08 -12.47 -6.16
C GLY A 29 -5.17 -12.44 -7.40
N PRO A 30 -4.86 -13.57 -8.04
CA PRO A 30 -3.98 -13.57 -9.22
C PRO A 30 -4.61 -12.84 -10.41
N THR A 31 -3.96 -11.77 -10.89
CA THR A 31 -4.39 -11.00 -12.07
C THR A 31 -3.53 -11.23 -13.31
N GLY A 32 -2.61 -12.21 -13.25
CA GLY A 32 -1.72 -12.55 -14.35
C GLY A 32 -0.46 -13.29 -13.91
N SER A 33 0.59 -13.20 -14.71
CA SER A 33 1.92 -13.72 -14.32
C SER A 33 2.51 -12.87 -13.20
N ASN A 34 3.33 -13.44 -12.32
CA ASN A 34 3.92 -12.69 -11.22
C ASN A 34 5.45 -12.69 -11.20
N LEU A 35 5.98 -11.66 -10.55
CA LEU A 35 7.31 -11.66 -9.97
C LEU A 35 7.18 -11.98 -8.48
N THR A 36 8.11 -12.75 -7.93
CA THR A 36 8.21 -12.94 -6.48
C THR A 36 9.38 -12.13 -5.94
N VAL A 37 9.08 -11.22 -5.00
CA VAL A 37 10.09 -10.50 -4.22
C VAL A 37 10.31 -11.26 -2.92
N LEU A 38 11.56 -11.66 -2.64
CA LEU A 38 11.93 -12.29 -1.38
C LEU A 38 12.51 -11.24 -0.43
N LEU A 39 11.92 -11.14 0.76
CA LEU A 39 12.45 -10.41 1.90
C LEU A 39 13.23 -11.41 2.76
N ASP A 40 14.55 -11.33 2.70
CA ASP A 40 15.41 -12.23 3.46
C ASP A 40 15.41 -11.90 4.96
N SER A 41 15.92 -12.84 5.75
CA SER A 41 15.91 -12.73 7.21
C SER A 41 16.87 -11.67 7.74
N GLY A 42 17.94 -11.35 7.00
CA GLY A 42 18.84 -10.24 7.35
C GLY A 42 18.17 -8.89 7.14
N PHE A 43 17.44 -8.72 6.04
CA PHE A 43 16.63 -7.53 5.77
C PHE A 43 15.56 -7.35 6.85
N LEU A 44 14.73 -8.36 7.10
CA LEU A 44 13.65 -8.25 8.10
C LEU A 44 14.17 -8.07 9.52
N ALA A 45 15.27 -8.70 9.90
CA ALA A 45 15.90 -8.49 11.21
C ALA A 45 16.54 -7.09 11.38
N SER A 46 16.78 -6.36 10.27
CA SER A 46 17.27 -4.98 10.30
C SER A 46 16.16 -3.96 10.55
N LEU A 47 14.89 -4.36 10.41
CA LEU A 47 13.71 -3.53 10.64
C LEU A 47 13.24 -3.67 12.09
N ASN A 48 12.57 -2.63 12.59
CA ASN A 48 11.95 -2.64 13.91
C ASN A 48 10.55 -2.04 13.82
N PHE A 49 9.53 -2.91 13.74
CA PHE A 49 8.14 -2.50 13.63
C PHE A 49 7.55 -2.09 14.98
N ILE A 50 6.69 -1.08 14.94
CA ILE A 50 5.98 -0.54 16.10
C ILE A 50 4.56 -1.10 16.19
N SER A 51 3.92 -1.28 15.03
CA SER A 51 2.59 -1.85 14.88
C SER A 51 2.59 -3.35 15.14
N PRO A 52 1.50 -3.89 15.72
CA PRO A 52 1.32 -5.34 15.80
C PRO A 52 1.09 -5.99 14.42
N ASN A 53 0.62 -5.23 13.43
CA ASN A 53 0.28 -5.73 12.10
C ASN A 53 0.95 -4.86 11.01
N PRO A 54 2.28 -4.91 10.88
CA PRO A 54 2.97 -4.24 9.78
C PRO A 54 2.79 -5.04 8.49
N TYR A 55 2.77 -4.37 7.34
CA TYR A 55 2.66 -5.04 6.05
C TYR A 55 3.46 -4.30 4.98
N ILE A 56 3.78 -5.02 3.90
CA ILE A 56 4.41 -4.46 2.70
C ILE A 56 3.42 -4.50 1.55
N VAL A 57 3.44 -3.47 0.72
CA VAL A 57 2.72 -3.38 -0.55
C VAL A 57 3.68 -3.13 -1.70
N ALA A 58 3.36 -3.69 -2.86
CA ALA A 58 3.96 -3.37 -4.14
C ALA A 58 3.00 -2.49 -4.92
N LEU A 59 3.46 -1.32 -5.34
CA LEU A 59 2.66 -0.33 -6.06
C LEU A 59 3.25 -0.06 -7.44
N THR A 60 2.35 0.15 -8.39
CA THR A 60 2.72 0.67 -9.71
C THR A 60 3.00 2.17 -9.67
N SER A 61 3.47 2.72 -10.79
CA SER A 61 3.69 4.16 -10.96
C SER A 61 2.41 5.01 -10.80
N SER A 62 1.25 4.37 -10.97
CA SER A 62 -0.09 4.95 -10.83
C SER A 62 -0.72 4.65 -9.46
N ASN A 63 0.06 4.16 -8.50
CA ASN A 63 -0.36 3.78 -7.14
C ASN A 63 -1.38 2.62 -7.08
N LEU A 64 -1.44 1.79 -8.12
CA LEU A 64 -2.20 0.54 -8.06
C LEU A 64 -1.44 -0.46 -7.18
N VAL A 65 -2.08 -0.98 -6.14
CA VAL A 65 -1.51 -2.06 -5.33
C VAL A 65 -1.62 -3.36 -6.12
N VAL A 66 -0.49 -3.98 -6.42
CA VAL A 66 -0.38 -5.20 -7.25
C VAL A 66 0.21 -6.38 -6.49
N GLY A 67 0.42 -6.22 -5.19
CA GLY A 67 0.94 -7.26 -4.31
C GLY A 67 1.08 -6.77 -2.89
N SER A 68 0.99 -7.68 -1.92
CA SER A 68 1.28 -7.38 -0.52
C SER A 68 1.65 -8.63 0.25
N ALA A 69 2.29 -8.43 1.41
CA ALA A 69 2.47 -9.49 2.40
C ALA A 69 2.43 -8.93 3.82
N ASP A 70 1.98 -9.77 4.75
CA ASP A 70 2.03 -9.48 6.18
C ASP A 70 3.46 -9.63 6.71
N LEU A 71 3.90 -8.69 7.55
CA LEU A 71 5.21 -8.65 8.18
C LEU A 71 5.15 -8.89 9.69
N ALA A 72 3.97 -9.22 10.24
CA ALA A 72 3.83 -9.68 11.61
C ALA A 72 4.70 -10.91 11.87
N LEU A 73 5.25 -11.03 13.09
CA LEU A 73 6.25 -12.05 13.43
C LEU A 73 5.74 -13.49 13.24
N ASP A 74 4.45 -13.72 13.45
CA ASP A 74 3.78 -15.02 13.27
C ASP A 74 3.49 -15.34 11.79
N SER A 75 3.50 -14.35 10.91
CA SER A 75 3.37 -14.48 9.46
C SER A 75 4.71 -14.78 8.76
N LEU A 76 5.85 -14.64 9.45
CA LEU A 76 7.18 -14.89 8.89
C LEU A 76 7.55 -16.38 8.89
N ILE A 77 8.18 -16.86 7.81
CA ILE A 77 8.70 -18.22 7.72
C ILE A 77 10.23 -18.17 7.85
N ASN A 78 10.75 -18.66 8.98
CA ASN A 78 12.18 -18.56 9.32
C ASN A 78 12.72 -17.11 9.30
N GLY A 79 11.88 -16.15 9.70
CA GLY A 79 12.20 -14.73 9.65
C GLY A 79 12.23 -14.13 8.24
N MET A 80 11.72 -14.84 7.24
CA MET A 80 11.61 -14.39 5.84
C MET A 80 10.15 -14.19 5.44
N GLN A 81 9.93 -13.42 4.38
CA GLN A 81 8.62 -13.25 3.74
C GLN A 81 8.78 -13.15 2.22
N SER A 82 7.76 -13.50 1.45
CA SER A 82 7.73 -13.24 0.01
C SER A 82 6.48 -12.47 -0.40
N VAL A 83 6.64 -11.56 -1.36
CA VAL A 83 5.55 -10.78 -1.96
C VAL A 83 5.38 -11.24 -3.40
N ALA A 84 4.19 -11.71 -3.76
CA ALA A 84 3.81 -11.87 -5.16
C ALA A 84 3.40 -10.50 -5.72
N VAL A 85 4.05 -10.08 -6.79
CA VAL A 85 3.74 -8.87 -7.55
C VAL A 85 3.08 -9.30 -8.85
N TRP A 86 1.78 -9.09 -8.96
CA TRP A 86 0.96 -9.55 -10.06
C TRP A 86 1.00 -8.60 -11.24
N GLY A 87 1.37 -9.14 -12.40
CA GLY A 87 1.21 -8.48 -13.68
C GLY A 87 -0.24 -8.58 -14.16
N ASP A 88 -0.60 -7.68 -15.07
CA ASP A 88 -1.93 -7.63 -15.69
C ASP A 88 -2.13 -8.76 -16.71
N ASP A 89 -3.34 -9.27 -16.84
CA ASP A 89 -3.71 -10.31 -17.80
C ASP A 89 -4.61 -9.79 -18.93
N SER A 90 -4.90 -10.67 -19.89
CA SER A 90 -5.80 -10.38 -21.02
C SER A 90 -7.17 -11.03 -20.85
N PHE A 91 -7.49 -11.54 -19.65
CA PHE A 91 -8.80 -12.09 -19.34
C PHE A 91 -9.77 -10.98 -18.95
N THR A 92 -9.29 -9.91 -18.32
CA THR A 92 -10.09 -8.75 -17.87
C THR A 92 -9.83 -7.49 -18.70
N ASN A 93 -9.91 -7.64 -20.02
CA ASN A 93 -9.56 -6.67 -21.08
C ASN A 93 -10.04 -5.21 -20.95
N ASP A 94 -10.95 -4.88 -20.03
CA ASP A 94 -11.49 -3.53 -19.83
C ASP A 94 -10.96 -2.84 -18.56
N VAL A 95 -10.13 -3.51 -17.75
CA VAL A 95 -9.61 -3.00 -16.47
C VAL A 95 -8.14 -3.39 -16.30
N ILE A 96 -7.30 -2.45 -15.87
CA ILE A 96 -5.94 -2.75 -15.43
C ILE A 96 -5.98 -3.05 -13.93
N GLU A 97 -5.68 -4.29 -13.57
CA GLU A 97 -5.72 -4.79 -12.19
C GLU A 97 -4.42 -5.47 -11.74
N GLY A 98 -3.45 -5.59 -12.64
CA GLY A 98 -2.06 -5.91 -12.35
C GLY A 98 -1.08 -4.87 -12.92
N ALA A 99 0.22 -5.12 -12.74
CA ALA A 99 1.27 -4.30 -13.33
C ALA A 99 1.42 -4.57 -14.83
N VAL A 100 1.54 -3.51 -15.64
CA VAL A 100 1.78 -3.66 -17.07
C VAL A 100 3.27 -3.84 -17.37
N ASP A 101 3.58 -4.40 -18.54
CA ASP A 101 4.97 -4.66 -18.94
C ASP A 101 5.81 -3.38 -18.97
N GLY A 102 7.02 -3.45 -18.41
CA GLY A 102 7.94 -2.32 -18.29
C GLY A 102 7.56 -1.25 -17.24
N GLU A 103 6.51 -1.47 -16.45
CA GLU A 103 6.12 -0.52 -15.40
C GLU A 103 7.04 -0.62 -14.17
N SER A 104 7.41 0.53 -13.61
CA SER A 104 8.18 0.60 -12.36
C SER A 104 7.32 0.19 -11.16
N ILE A 105 7.88 -0.65 -10.31
CA ILE A 105 7.28 -1.07 -9.04
C ILE A 105 8.01 -0.41 -7.87
N SER A 106 7.27 0.25 -6.99
CA SER A 106 7.76 0.71 -5.69
C SER A 106 7.28 -0.25 -4.60
N LEU A 107 8.12 -0.44 -3.58
CA LEU A 107 7.76 -1.22 -2.40
C LEU A 107 7.61 -0.26 -1.23
N GLN A 108 6.49 -0.36 -0.52
CA GLN A 108 6.23 0.45 0.67
C GLN A 108 5.86 -0.45 1.84
N ILE A 109 6.42 -0.16 3.01
CA ILE A 109 6.06 -0.79 4.27
C ILE A 109 5.14 0.16 5.03
N VAL A 110 4.00 -0.37 5.47
CA VAL A 110 3.08 0.29 6.39
C VAL A 110 3.27 -0.30 7.78
N ASP A 111 3.59 0.56 8.73
CA ASP A 111 3.78 0.23 10.13
C ASP A 111 2.87 1.12 11.00
N GLY A 112 1.61 0.72 11.13
CA GLY A 112 0.61 1.49 11.86
C GLY A 112 0.23 2.76 11.09
N ILE A 113 0.74 3.91 11.51
CA ILE A 113 0.54 5.20 10.81
C ILE A 113 1.77 5.64 10.00
N TYR A 114 2.86 4.86 10.07
CA TYR A 114 4.11 5.17 9.40
C TYR A 114 4.18 4.48 8.05
N LEU A 115 4.63 5.21 7.04
CA LEU A 115 4.84 4.70 5.68
C LEU A 115 6.32 4.84 5.32
N TYR A 116 6.95 3.74 4.94
CA TYR A 116 8.36 3.68 4.54
C TYR A 116 8.46 3.21 3.10
N GLU A 117 9.05 4.03 2.22
CA GLU A 117 9.36 3.61 0.86
C GLU A 117 10.72 2.93 0.82
N LEU A 118 10.77 1.71 0.29
CA LEU A 118 12.01 1.03 -0.04
C LEU A 118 12.49 1.58 -1.38
N SER A 119 13.70 2.13 -1.42
CA SER A 119 14.26 2.74 -2.63
C SER A 119 14.10 1.83 -3.85
N SER A 120 13.61 2.38 -4.95
CA SER A 120 13.37 1.64 -6.20
C SER A 120 14.63 0.96 -6.70
N LEU A 121 14.54 -0.35 -6.98
CA LEU A 121 15.59 -1.03 -7.75
C LEU A 121 15.45 -0.60 -9.21
N SER A 122 16.44 0.13 -9.74
CA SER A 122 16.60 0.25 -11.18
C SER A 122 17.16 -1.09 -11.69
N MET A 123 16.37 -1.83 -12.46
CA MET A 123 16.85 -2.95 -13.27
C MET A 123 17.51 -2.44 -14.55
#